data_AF-A0A9D9PUR6-F1
#
_entry.id   AF-A0A9D9PUR6-F1
#
_cell.length_a   1.000
_cell.length_b   1.000
_cell.length_c   1.000
_cell.angle_alpha   90.00
_cell.angle_beta   90.00
_cell.angle_gamma   90.00
#
_symmetry.space_group_name_H-M   'P 1'
#
loop_
_entity.id
_entity.type
_entity.pdbx_description
1 polymer ?
#
loop_
_entity_poly.entity_id
_entity_poly.type
_entity_poly.pdbx_seq_one_letter_code
_entity_poly.pdbx_strand_id
1 'polypeptide(L)' 'MYDHESPRLMATPGAYAYIKVAEGCDHHCAFCAIPGIRGRLRSRQPGSVVEECKQLLDMGVKEINFIAQDTSAYG' A
#
# COMPACT_ATOMS: atom_id res chain seq x y z
N MET A 1 -9.19 4.74 4.03
CA MET A 1 -7.92 4.18 3.52
C MET A 1 -6.93 5.34 3.50
N TYR A 2 -5.68 5.16 3.90
CA TYR A 2 -4.72 6.27 3.91
C TYR A 2 -4.30 6.69 2.51
N ASP A 3 -3.75 7.89 2.43
CA ASP A 3 -3.29 8.57 1.22
C ASP A 3 -1.94 9.27 1.47
N HIS A 4 -1.52 10.09 0.50
CA HIS A 4 -0.26 10.84 0.52
C HIS A 4 -0.24 12.03 1.48
N GLU A 5 -1.38 12.43 2.05
CA GLU A 5 -1.46 13.51 3.05
C GLU A 5 -1.44 12.94 4.48
N SER A 6 -1.70 11.63 4.60
CA SER A 6 -1.70 10.92 5.87
C SER A 6 -0.30 10.97 6.51
N PRO A 7 -0.19 11.33 7.81
CA PRO A 7 1.11 11.42 8.48
C PRO A 7 1.78 10.04 8.51
N ARG A 8 3.02 9.99 8.01
CA ARG A 8 3.84 8.77 7.98
C ARG A 8 4.96 8.85 9.01
N LEU A 9 5.08 7.81 9.82
CA LEU A 9 6.30 7.50 10.56
C LEU A 9 7.17 6.56 9.70
N MET A 10 8.40 6.98 9.41
CA MET A 10 9.35 6.12 8.71
C MET A 10 9.86 5.02 9.65
N ALA A 11 9.30 3.83 9.50
CA ALA A 11 9.68 2.65 10.28
C ALA A 11 10.79 1.80 9.61
N THR A 12 11.21 2.16 8.39
CA THR A 12 12.25 1.47 7.62
C THR A 12 13.57 2.27 7.63
N PRO A 13 14.73 1.61 7.44
CA PRO A 13 15.97 2.30 7.10
C PRO A 13 15.76 3.17 5.84
N GLY A 14 16.40 4.35 5.79
CA GLY A 14 16.14 5.36 4.75
C GLY A 14 16.43 4.96 3.30
N ALA A 15 16.96 3.76 3.05
CA ALA A 15 17.22 3.27 1.69
C ALA A 15 15.96 2.76 0.98
N TYR A 16 14.96 2.25 1.70
CA TYR A 16 13.76 1.67 1.11
C TYR A 16 12.48 2.00 1.90
N ALA A 17 11.33 1.91 1.24
CA ALA A 17 10.04 2.14 1.87
C ALA A 17 8.94 1.25 1.29
N TYR A 18 7.95 0.92 2.13
CA TYR A 18 6.74 0.24 1.70
C TYR A 18 5.60 1.22 1.42
N ILE A 19 4.94 1.02 0.29
CA ILE A 19 3.69 1.70 -0.04
C ILE A 19 2.61 0.64 -0.19
N LYS A 20 1.59 0.71 0.65
CA LYS A 20 0.40 -0.12 0.44
C LYS A 20 -0.49 0.51 -0.61
N VAL A 21 -0.80 -0.26 -1.64
CA VAL A 21 -1.60 0.19 -2.78
C VAL A 21 -3.06 -0.29 -2.69
N ALA A 22 -3.31 -1.42 -2.03
CA ALA A 22 -4.65 -1.96 -1.79
C ALA A 22 -4.80 -2.52 -0.36
N GLU A 23 -6.02 -2.53 0.18
CA GLU A 23 -6.39 -3.12 1.47
C GLU A 23 -7.63 -3.99 1.30
N GLY A 24 -7.59 -5.19 1.87
CA GLY A 24 -8.66 -6.17 1.74
C GLY A 24 -8.46 -7.06 0.53
N CYS A 25 -9.38 -8.00 0.34
CA CYS A 25 -9.33 -8.99 -0.72
C CYS A 25 -10.74 -9.51 -1.01
N ASP A 26 -11.10 -9.63 -2.28
CA ASP A 26 -12.39 -10.16 -2.72
C ASP A 26 -12.32 -11.67 -3.07
N HIS A 27 -11.16 -12.30 -2.93
CA HIS A 27 -11.00 -13.74 -3.12
C HIS A 27 -11.60 -14.54 -1.96
N HIS A 28 -12.24 -15.66 -2.31
CA HIS A 28 -12.76 -16.66 -1.36
C HIS A 28 -11.80 -17.84 -1.21
N CYS A 29 -10.53 -17.57 -0.90
CA CYS A 29 -9.54 -18.62 -0.70
C CYS A 29 -9.91 -19.46 0.54
N ALA A 30 -9.95 -20.79 0.38
CA ALA A 30 -10.43 -21.73 1.40
C ALA A 30 -9.70 -21.63 2.76
N PHE A 31 -8.46 -21.13 2.74
CA PHE A 31 -7.60 -21.00 3.92
C PHE A 31 -7.52 -19.58 4.49
N CYS A 32 -8.02 -18.57 3.77
CA CYS A 32 -7.72 -17.16 4.06
C CYS A 32 -8.88 -16.47 4.79
N ALA A 33 -8.62 -15.92 5.97
CA ALA A 33 -9.61 -15.16 6.74
C ALA A 33 -9.69 -13.66 6.39
N ILE A 34 -8.87 -13.18 5.44
CA ILE A 34 -8.71 -11.76 5.12
C ILE A 34 -10.04 -11.05 4.78
N PRO A 35 -10.94 -11.62 3.95
CA PRO A 35 -12.20 -10.94 3.64
C PRO A 35 -13.05 -10.62 4.88
N GLY A 36 -12.98 -11.47 5.92
CA GLY A 36 -13.68 -11.25 7.19
C GLY A 36 -12.98 -10.27 8.14
N ILE A 37 -11.64 -10.18 8.11
CA ILE A 37 -10.85 -9.35 9.03
C ILE A 37 -10.60 -7.95 8.48
N ARG A 38 -10.22 -7.86 7.20
CA ARG A 38 -9.86 -6.59 6.52
C ARG A 38 -10.98 -6.05 5.65
N GLY A 39 -11.99 -6.88 5.35
CA GLY A 39 -13.09 -6.54 4.47
C GLY A 39 -12.74 -6.71 2.99
N ARG A 40 -13.64 -6.19 2.16
CA ARG A 40 -13.55 -6.21 0.70
C ARG A 40 -12.35 -5.41 0.19
N LEU A 41 -11.91 -5.76 -1.01
CA LEU A 41 -10.85 -5.07 -1.73
C LEU A 41 -11.20 -3.58 -1.92
N ARG A 42 -10.24 -2.73 -1.54
CA ARG A 42 -10.25 -1.30 -1.82
C ARG A 42 -8.86 -0.91 -2.31
N SER A 43 -8.81 -0.26 -3.47
CA SER A 43 -7.58 0.26 -4.08
C SER A 43 -7.39 1.73 -3.71
N ARG A 44 -6.14 2.15 -3.51
CA ARG A 44 -5.82 3.59 -3.44
C ARG A 44 -5.90 4.22 -4.83
N GLN A 45 -6.15 5.52 -4.85
CA GLN A 45 -6.11 6.29 -6.09
C GLN A 45 -4.67 6.36 -6.63
N PRO A 46 -4.42 6.09 -7.92
CA PRO A 46 -3.08 6.13 -8.51
C PRO A 46 -2.35 7.45 -8.28
N GLY A 47 -3.07 8.59 -8.36
CA GLY A 47 -2.49 9.91 -8.10
C GLY A 47 -1.91 10.03 -6.69
N SER A 48 -2.60 9.49 -5.68
CA SER A 48 -2.08 9.47 -4.31
C SER A 48 -0.86 8.57 -4.17
N VAL A 49 -0.82 7.42 -4.85
CA VAL A 49 0.35 6.52 -4.79
C VAL A 49 1.56 7.19 -5.43
N VAL A 50 1.37 7.85 -6.57
CA VAL A 50 2.44 8.57 -7.29
C VAL A 50 2.99 9.71 -6.45
N GLU A 51 2.14 10.50 -5.81
CA GLU A 51 2.60 11.63 -5.01
C GLU A 51 3.39 11.20 -3.78
N GLU A 52 2.95 10.13 -3.13
CA GLU A 52 3.69 9.51 -2.03
C GLU A 52 5.04 8.94 -2.47
N CYS A 53 5.14 8.33 -3.66
CA CYS A 53 6.42 7.91 -4.22
C CYS A 53 7.38 9.09 -4.35
N LYS A 54 6.94 10.24 -4.87
CA LYS A 54 7.79 11.43 -5.02
C LYS A 54 8.27 11.94 -3.66
N GLN A 55 7.38 12.05 -2.68
CA GLN A 55 7.74 12.47 -1.33
C GLN A 55 8.83 11.57 -0.73
N LEU A 56 8.74 10.24 -0.93
CA LEU A 56 9.75 9.30 -0.43
C LEU A 56 11.09 9.44 -1.18
N LEU A 57 11.05 9.65 -2.50
CA LEU A 57 12.25 9.89 -3.30
C LEU A 57 12.97 11.18 -2.83
N ASP A 58 12.23 12.24 -2.54
CA ASP A 58 12.75 13.51 -2.01
C ASP A 58 13.37 13.34 -0.62
N MET A 59 12.87 12.38 0.18
CA MET A 59 13.46 11.99 1.46
C MET A 59 14.70 11.08 1.32
N GLY A 60 15.12 10.77 0.09
CA GLY A 60 16.33 9.99 -0.19
C GLY A 60 16.11 8.49 -0.31
N VAL A 61 14.86 8.01 -0.25
CA VAL A 61 14.53 6.59 -0.49
C VAL A 61 14.96 6.20 -1.92
N LYS A 62 15.57 5.03 -2.05
CA LYS A 62 16.09 4.51 -3.33
C LYS A 62 15.28 3.33 -3.85
N GLU A 63 14.53 2.66 -2.99
CA GLU A 63 13.72 1.50 -3.35
C GLU A 63 12.29 1.63 -2.79
N ILE A 64 11.30 1.43 -3.64
CA ILE A 64 9.88 1.48 -3.28
C ILE A 64 9.28 0.09 -3.50
N ASN A 65 8.73 -0.47 -2.43
CA ASN A 65 8.10 -1.78 -2.43
C ASN A 65 6.58 -1.64 -2.30
N PHE A 66 5.85 -1.98 -3.37
CA PHE A 66 4.39 -1.98 -3.35
C PHE A 66 3.85 -3.24 -2.67
N ILE A 67 2.92 -3.05 -1.74
CA ILE A 67 2.31 -4.13 -0.97
C ILE A 67 0.78 -4.07 -1.01
N ALA A 68 0.15 -5.24 -0.93
CA ALA A 68 -1.28 -5.44 -0.74
C ALA A 68 -1.51 -6.89 -0.29
N GLN A 69 -2.72 -7.25 0.13
CA GLN A 69 -3.07 -8.67 0.34
C GLN A 69 -3.07 -9.44 -0.99
N ASP A 70 -3.47 -8.77 -2.07
CA ASP A 70 -3.28 -9.21 -3.45
C ASP A 70 -2.90 -7.99 -4.29
N THR A 71 -1.65 -7.91 -4.74
CA THR A 71 -1.16 -6.80 -5.57
C THR A 71 -1.67 -6.88 -7.00
N SER A 72 -2.03 -8.07 -7.49
CA SER A 72 -2.53 -8.27 -8.85
C SER A 72 -3.95 -7.72 -9.04
N ALA A 73 -4.70 -7.58 -7.94
CA ALA A 73 -6.05 -7.04 -7.94
C ALA A 73 -6.10 -5.51 -7.82
N TYR A 74 -4.97 -4.79 -7.80
CA TYR A 74 -4.98 -3.33 -7.73
C TYR A 74 -5.60 -2.71 -8.99
N GLY A 75 -6.64 -1.91 -8.78
CA GLY A 75 -7.47 -1.30 -9.82
C GLY A 75 -8.84 -0.93 -9.29
#